data_AF-A0A2G7GTQ5-F1
#
_entry.id   AF-A0A2G7GTQ5-F1
#
_cell.length_a   1.000
_cell.length_b   1.000
_cell.length_c   1.000
_cell.angle_alpha   90.00
_cell.angle_beta   90.00
_cell.angle_gamma   90.00
#
_symmetry.space_group_name_H-M   'P 1'
#
loop_
_entity.id
_entity.type
_entity.pdbx_description
1 polymer ?
#
loop_
_entity_poly.entity_id
_entity_poly.type
_entity_poly.pdbx_seq_one_letter_code
_entity_poly.pdbx_strand_id
1 'polypeptide(L)'
;MIYTSGSTGNQKVLIEHNGVVNLAWRNALRLTYGTKFLQFASFGLMPPAEVFNTLLSGGVLVTEKEDLLSAESFGQWLKIRLRS
;
A
#
# COMPACT_ATOMS: atom_id res chain seq x y z
N MET A 1 -6.20 -9.46 9.56
CA MET A 1 -5.20 -9.69 10.63
C MET A 1 -3.83 -9.49 10.05
N ILE A 2 -2.95 -8.79 10.76
CA ILE A 2 -1.54 -8.63 10.37
C ILE A 2 -0.68 -9.46 11.32
N TYR A 3 0.30 -10.16 10.77
CA TYR A 3 1.27 -10.94 11.54
C TYR A 3 2.55 -10.12 11.71
N THR A 4 2.97 -9.90 12.95
CA THR A 4 4.22 -9.19 13.25
C THR A 4 5.21 -10.15 13.89
N SER A 5 6.48 -10.09 13.50
CA SER A 5 7.55 -10.92 14.07
C SER A 5 7.88 -10.42 15.48
N GLY A 6 7.13 -10.89 16.48
CA GLY A 6 7.44 -10.66 17.88
C GLY A 6 8.44 -11.71 18.37
N SER A 7 9.47 -11.26 19.10
CA SER A 7 10.51 -12.11 19.73
C SER A 7 9.96 -13.14 20.73
N THR A 8 8.69 -13.08 21.09
CA THR A 8 8.00 -13.96 22.05
C THR A 8 6.91 -14.87 21.43
N GLY A 9 6.80 -14.92 20.09
CA GLY A 9 6.15 -16.02 19.37
C GLY A 9 4.66 -15.91 19.01
N ASN A 10 3.90 -14.90 19.45
CA ASN A 10 2.45 -14.83 19.18
C ASN A 10 1.87 -13.40 19.03
N GLN A 11 2.51 -12.53 18.25
CA GLN A 11 1.93 -11.19 17.99
C GLN A 11 1.03 -11.19 16.74
N LYS A 12 -0.26 -10.98 16.96
CA LYS A 12 -1.28 -10.81 15.93
C LYS A 12 -1.93 -9.44 16.13
N VAL A 13 -1.92 -8.60 15.10
CA VAL A 13 -2.68 -7.35 15.10
C VAL A 13 -4.03 -7.60 14.42
N LEU A 14 -5.11 -7.40 15.17
CA LEU A 14 -6.45 -7.36 14.62
C LEU A 14 -6.77 -5.94 14.16
N ILE A 15 -7.19 -5.79 12.92
CA ILE A 15 -7.70 -4.54 12.39
C ILE A 15 -9.17 -4.76 12.10
N GLU A 16 -10.03 -3.99 12.77
CA GLU A 16 -11.46 -3.98 12.53
C GLU A 16 -11.79 -3.22 11.25
N HIS A 17 -12.88 -3.62 10.57
CA HIS A 17 -13.36 -2.92 9.37
C HIS A 17 -13.58 -1.43 9.61
N ASN A 18 -14.16 -1.04 10.77
CA ASN A 18 -14.39 0.37 11.10
C ASN A 18 -13.10 1.19 11.14
N GLY A 19 -12.00 0.59 11.62
CA GLY A 19 -10.68 1.23 11.60
C GLY A 19 -10.19 1.49 10.19
N VAL A 20 -10.37 0.53 9.28
CA VAL A 20 -10.01 0.67 7.85
C VAL A 20 -10.87 1.74 7.17
N VAL A 21 -12.18 1.73 7.40
CA VAL A 21 -13.11 2.71 6.83
C VAL A 21 -12.76 4.12 7.29
N ASN A 22 -12.51 4.33 8.58
CA ASN A 22 -12.13 5.63 9.11
C ASN A 22 -10.77 6.10 8.55
N LEU A 23 -9.81 5.19 8.41
CA LEU A 23 -8.52 5.49 7.78
C LEU A 23 -8.70 5.94 6.32
N ALA A 24 -9.54 5.24 5.58
CA ALA A 24 -9.84 5.56 4.19
C ALA A 24 -10.61 6.88 4.04
N TRP A 25 -11.60 7.10 4.90
CA TRP A 25 -12.41 8.32 4.93
C TRP A 25 -11.56 9.58 5.14
N ARG A 26 -10.55 9.50 6.00
CA ARG A 26 -9.61 10.61 6.23
C ARG A 26 -8.75 10.93 5.01
N ASN A 27 -8.72 10.06 4.00
CA ASN A 27 -7.82 10.14 2.86
C ASN A 27 -6.40 10.47 3.34
N ALA A 28 -5.86 9.64 4.24
CA ALA A 28 -4.61 9.95 4.95
C ALA A 28 -3.42 10.19 4.00
N LEU A 29 -3.48 9.60 2.80
CA LEU A 29 -2.49 9.76 1.73
C LEU A 29 -2.78 10.96 0.80
N ARG A 30 -3.88 11.69 1.01
CA ARG A 30 -4.33 12.86 0.24
C ARG A 30 -4.40 12.60 -1.26
N LEU A 31 -4.85 11.40 -1.63
CA LEU A 31 -4.95 10.98 -3.02
C LEU A 31 -6.16 11.62 -3.68
N THR A 32 -6.04 11.90 -4.97
CA THR A 32 -7.11 12.45 -5.80
C THR A 32 -7.41 11.52 -6.97
N TYR A 33 -8.52 11.76 -7.66
CA TYR A 33 -8.92 11.01 -8.84
C TYR A 33 -7.78 10.88 -9.85
N GLY A 34 -7.58 9.67 -10.36
CA GLY A 34 -6.54 9.35 -11.35
C GLY A 34 -5.12 9.25 -10.80
N THR A 35 -4.90 9.50 -9.50
CA THR A 35 -3.57 9.35 -8.88
C THR A 35 -3.10 7.90 -8.98
N LYS A 36 -1.94 7.68 -9.60
CA LYS A 36 -1.26 6.37 -9.59
C LYS A 36 -0.49 6.21 -8.28
N PHE A 37 -0.83 5.18 -7.51
CA PHE A 37 -0.18 4.90 -6.23
C PHE A 37 0.40 3.49 -6.24
N LEU A 38 1.66 3.36 -5.84
CA LEU A 38 2.36 2.08 -5.80
C LEU A 38 2.03 1.31 -4.52
N GLN A 39 1.61 0.06 -4.69
CA GLN A 39 1.51 -0.93 -3.63
C GLN A 39 2.91 -1.51 -3.39
N PHE A 40 3.66 -0.97 -2.43
CA PHE A 40 5.04 -1.39 -2.16
C PHE A 40 5.13 -2.37 -0.98
N ALA A 41 4.31 -2.17 0.05
CA ALA A 41 4.41 -2.97 1.26
C ALA A 41 4.13 -4.45 1.00
N SER A 42 4.77 -5.35 1.74
CA SER A 42 4.52 -6.78 1.55
C SER A 42 3.07 -7.15 1.91
N PHE A 43 2.49 -8.12 1.22
CA PHE A 43 1.10 -8.54 1.44
C PHE A 43 0.81 -8.94 2.91
N GLY A 44 1.79 -9.55 3.60
CA GLY A 44 1.67 -9.92 5.02
C GLY A 44 1.66 -8.73 6.00
N LEU A 45 2.15 -7.58 5.56
CA LEU A 45 2.18 -6.31 6.30
C LEU A 45 1.25 -5.26 5.70
N MET A 46 0.40 -5.65 4.73
CA MET A 46 -0.35 -4.75 3.86
C MET A 46 -0.99 -3.59 4.63
N PRO A 47 -0.52 -2.35 4.45
CA PRO A 47 -1.12 -1.18 5.04
C PRO A 47 -2.46 -0.93 4.34
N PRO A 48 -3.59 -0.93 5.05
CA PRO A 48 -4.90 -0.70 4.43
C PRO A 48 -4.97 0.64 3.69
N ALA A 49 -4.15 1.63 4.09
CA ALA A 49 -4.07 2.92 3.43
C ALA A 49 -3.69 2.83 1.94
N GLU A 50 -2.71 2.01 1.54
CA GLU A 50 -2.23 1.94 0.14
C GLU A 50 -3.35 1.45 -0.79
N VAL A 51 -4.13 0.48 -0.36
CA VAL A 51 -5.21 -0.08 -1.18
C VAL A 51 -6.46 0.78 -1.09
N PHE A 52 -6.95 1.03 0.13
CA PHE A 52 -8.26 1.63 0.32
C PHE A 52 -8.27 3.13 0.04
N ASN A 53 -7.24 3.91 0.40
CA ASN A 53 -7.22 5.33 0.01
C ASN A 53 -7.15 5.46 -1.51
N THR A 54 -6.35 4.64 -2.19
CA THR A 54 -6.19 4.74 -3.65
C THR A 54 -7.47 4.38 -4.39
N LEU A 55 -8.11 3.26 -4.05
CA LEU A 55 -9.32 2.83 -4.74
C LEU A 55 -10.51 3.76 -4.40
N LEU A 56 -10.66 4.19 -3.15
CA LEU A 56 -11.78 5.04 -2.74
C LEU A 56 -11.62 6.50 -3.18
N SER A 57 -10.41 6.96 -3.50
CA SER A 57 -10.20 8.27 -4.12
C SER A 57 -10.38 8.27 -5.65
N GLY A 58 -10.70 7.12 -6.26
CA GLY A 58 -10.71 6.97 -7.73
C GLY A 58 -9.31 7.00 -8.35
N GLY A 59 -8.28 6.66 -7.58
CA GLY A 59 -6.92 6.47 -8.05
C GLY A 59 -6.70 5.11 -8.73
N VAL A 60 -5.48 4.88 -9.19
CA VAL A 60 -5.03 3.63 -9.82
C VAL A 60 -3.99 2.99 -8.92
N LEU A 61 -4.29 1.81 -8.40
CA LEU A 61 -3.33 1.03 -7.62
C LEU A 61 -2.39 0.30 -8.57
N VAL A 62 -1.10 0.58 -8.47
CA VAL A 62 -0.06 -0.06 -9.26
C VAL A 62 0.59 -1.15 -8.39
N THR A 63 0.59 -2.38 -8.88
CA THR A 63 1.25 -3.51 -8.21
C THR A 63 2.49 -3.90 -8.99
N GLU A 64 3.66 -3.88 -8.36
CA GLU A 64 4.85 -4.55 -8.88
C GLU A 64 5.61 -5.20 -7.72
N LYS A 65 6.30 -6.33 -7.93
CA LYS A 65 7.00 -7.07 -6.89
C LYS A 65 8.48 -7.30 -7.15
N GLU A 66 8.89 -7.43 -8.41
CA GLU A 66 10.25 -7.85 -8.74
C GLU A 66 11.22 -6.66 -8.83
N ASP A 67 10.79 -5.54 -9.39
CA ASP A 67 11.66 -4.38 -9.61
C ASP A 67 11.85 -3.48 -8.36
N LEU A 68 11.15 -3.76 -7.26
CA LEU A 68 11.15 -2.91 -6.06
C LEU A 68 12.32 -3.17 -5.09
N LEU A 69 13.08 -4.25 -5.29
CA LEU A 69 14.09 -4.72 -4.33
C LEU A 69 15.44 -4.02 -4.48
N SER A 70 15.67 -3.29 -5.57
CA SER A 70 16.86 -2.46 -5.77
C SER A 70 16.45 -1.03 -6.12
N ALA A 71 17.17 -0.04 -5.56
CA ALA A 71 16.88 1.37 -5.86
C ALA A 71 17.09 1.70 -7.35
N GLU A 72 18.03 1.01 -8.00
CA GLU A 72 18.34 1.20 -9.41
C GLU A 72 17.23 0.63 -10.31
N SER A 73 16.86 -0.64 -10.12
CA SER A 73 15.75 -1.30 -10.84
C SER A 73 14.45 -0.53 -10.63
N PHE A 74 14.18 -0.11 -9.39
CA PHE A 74 13.00 0.69 -9.07
C PHE A 74 12.99 2.04 -9.79
N GLY A 75 14.13 2.74 -9.81
CA GLY A 75 14.29 4.00 -10.52
C GLY A 75 14.10 3.87 -12.02
N GLN A 76 14.52 2.76 -12.63
CA GLN A 76 14.26 2.46 -14.04
C GLN A 76 12.78 2.16 -14.28
N TRP A 77 12.17 1.32 -13.44
CA TRP A 77 10.75 0.99 -13.52
C TRP A 77 9.85 2.23 -13.47
N LEU A 78 10.12 3.16 -12.54
CA LEU A 78 9.38 4.43 -12.41
C LEU A 78 9.38 5.25 -13.70
N LYS A 79 10.50 5.28 -14.42
CA LYS A 79 10.64 6.04 -15.67
C LYS A 79 9.83 5.42 -16.81
N ILE A 80 9.68 4.10 -16.82
CA ILE A 80 9.04 3.35 -17.91
C ILE A 80 7.52 3.26 -17.71
N ARG A 81 7.05 2.99 -16.48
CA ARG A 81 5.67 2.54 -16.23
C ARG A 81 4.78 3.51 -15.46
N LEU A 82 5.34 4.47 -14.72
CA LEU A 82 4.54 5.41 -13.93
C LEU A 82 4.18 6.71 -14.69
N ARG A 83 4.82 6.95 -15.85
CA ARG A 83 4.61 8.14 -16.70
C ARG A 83 3.72 7.93 -17.94
N SER A 84 3.51 6.67 -18.37
CA SER A 84 2.51 6.29 -19.39
C SER A 84 1.13 6.31 -18.77
#